data_AF-A0A525WC69-F1
#
_entry.id   AF-A0A525WC69-F1
#
_cell.length_a   1.000
_cell.length_b   1.000
_cell.length_c   1.000
_cell.angle_alpha   90.00
_cell.angle_beta   90.00
_cell.angle_gamma   90.00
#
_symmetry.space_group_name_H-M   'P 1'
#
loop_
_entity.id
_entity.type
_entity.pdbx_description
1 polymer ?
#
loop_
_entity_poly.entity_id
_entity_poly.type
_entity_poly.pdbx_seq_one_letter_code
_entity_poly.pdbx_strand_id
1 'polypeptide(L)'
;MQTADILDAIGGLSAQLKAYAAKLPPIVHLSAVPTGVKPKLEAVDDYEENVSRVRGQSAGTPYKGLNESFMASLEAFEVGNLIGAVQPLLAVLDHVERMHRDKEIEVGRIDEKRVAEYRAVLHKILPGNKPELDGSGRGM
;
A
#
# COMPACT_ATOMS: atom_id res chain seq x y z
N MET A 1 11.71 13.42 -8.58
CA MET A 1 10.91 12.68 -7.57
C MET A 1 11.85 11.72 -6.86
N GLN A 2 11.79 11.63 -5.53
CA GLN A 2 12.64 10.73 -4.72
C GLN A 2 11.82 9.55 -4.21
N THR A 3 12.47 8.44 -3.85
CA THR A 3 11.79 7.27 -3.26
C THR A 3 10.98 7.66 -2.03
N ALA A 4 11.48 8.60 -1.23
CA ALA A 4 10.78 9.12 -0.06
C ALA A 4 9.39 9.71 -0.38
N ASP A 5 9.19 10.31 -1.56
CA ASP A 5 7.91 10.89 -1.99
C ASP A 5 6.89 9.78 -2.34
N ILE A 6 7.35 8.71 -2.99
CA ILE A 6 6.54 7.50 -3.23
C ILE A 6 6.17 6.83 -1.92
N LEU A 7 7.11 6.71 -0.99
CA LEU A 7 6.87 6.11 0.32
C LEU A 7 5.96 6.96 1.21
N ASP A 8 6.04 8.29 1.11
CA ASP A 8 5.13 9.20 1.80
C ASP A 8 3.69 8.98 1.31
N ALA A 9 3.49 8.92 -0.01
CA ALA A 9 2.19 8.60 -0.60
C ALA A 9 1.68 7.23 -0.14
N ILE A 10 2.49 6.16 -0.24
CA ILE A 10 2.09 4.82 0.24
C ILE A 10 1.74 4.85 1.73
N GLY A 11 2.48 5.61 2.54
CA GLY A 11 2.19 5.81 3.95
C GLY A 11 0.80 6.44 4.18
N GLY A 12 0.48 7.50 3.43
CA GLY A 12 -0.84 8.15 3.44
C GLY A 12 -1.97 7.19 3.06
N LEU A 13 -1.82 6.50 1.92
CA LEU A 13 -2.79 5.53 1.43
C LEU A 13 -2.98 4.36 2.42
N SER A 14 -1.89 3.83 2.98
CA SER A 14 -1.92 2.77 3.99
C SER A 14 -2.63 3.21 5.27
N ALA A 15 -2.45 4.46 5.70
CA ALA A 15 -3.14 5.02 6.86
C ALA A 15 -4.66 5.12 6.61
N GLN A 16 -5.07 5.56 5.41
CA GLN A 16 -6.49 5.61 5.03
C GLN A 16 -7.11 4.21 4.98
N LEU A 17 -6.41 3.23 4.38
CA LEU A 17 -6.87 1.84 4.35
C LEU A 17 -6.98 1.24 5.75
N LYS A 18 -6.04 1.53 6.64
CA LYS A 18 -6.11 1.11 8.04
C LYS A 18 -7.29 1.73 8.77
N ALA A 19 -7.53 3.03 8.58
CA ALA A 19 -8.67 3.73 9.17
C ALA A 19 -10.01 3.21 8.63
N TYR A 20 -10.05 2.83 7.35
CA TYR A 20 -11.20 2.19 6.73
C TYR A 20 -11.42 0.78 7.27
N ALA A 21 -10.36 -0.04 7.35
CA ALA A 21 -10.39 -1.38 7.92
C ALA A 21 -10.92 -1.38 9.36
N ALA A 22 -10.53 -0.39 10.18
CA ALA A 22 -10.99 -0.26 11.56
C ALA A 22 -12.51 0.02 11.68
N LYS A 23 -13.14 0.57 10.63
CA LYS A 23 -14.59 0.82 10.58
C LYS A 23 -15.39 -0.37 10.07
N LEU A 24 -14.73 -1.34 9.45
CA LEU A 24 -15.37 -2.53 8.91
C LEU A 24 -15.59 -3.58 10.00
N PRO A 25 -16.75 -4.27 10.01
CA PRO A 25 -16.97 -5.39 10.90
C PRO A 25 -15.92 -6.50 10.68
N PRO A 26 -15.49 -7.20 11.72
CA PRO A 26 -14.46 -8.25 11.64
C PRO A 26 -14.83 -9.42 10.70
N ILE A 27 -16.14 -9.63 10.46
CA ILE A 27 -16.67 -10.65 9.55
C ILE A 27 -16.42 -10.30 8.07
N VAL A 28 -16.43 -9.01 7.73
CA VAL A 28 -16.27 -8.58 6.32
C VAL A 28 -14.82 -8.51 5.90
N HIS A 29 -13.88 -8.47 6.87
CA HIS A 29 -12.46 -8.58 6.57
C HIS A 29 -12.12 -9.87 5.85
N LEU A 30 -12.88 -10.96 6.01
CA LEU A 30 -12.56 -12.31 5.50
C LEU A 30 -13.01 -12.60 4.06
N SER A 31 -13.80 -11.74 3.44
CA SER A 31 -14.33 -11.98 2.09
C SER A 31 -13.68 -11.07 1.05
N ALA A 32 -13.18 -11.65 -0.04
CA ALA A 32 -12.72 -10.93 -1.25
C ALA A 32 -13.85 -10.21 -2.01
N VAL A 33 -14.99 -10.04 -1.37
CA VAL A 33 -16.22 -9.50 -1.90
C VAL A 33 -16.32 -8.07 -1.38
N PRO A 34 -16.70 -7.07 -2.22
CA PRO A 34 -16.89 -5.71 -1.76
C PRO A 34 -17.76 -5.72 -0.51
N THR A 35 -17.25 -5.11 0.56
CA THR A 35 -17.75 -5.28 1.93
C THR A 35 -19.18 -4.74 2.14
N GLY A 36 -19.85 -4.27 1.08
CA GLY A 36 -21.15 -3.60 1.09
C GLY A 36 -21.10 -2.20 1.71
N VAL A 37 -20.17 -1.99 2.65
CA VAL A 37 -19.72 -0.71 3.15
C VAL A 37 -18.83 -0.09 2.08
N LYS A 38 -19.12 1.17 1.72
CA LYS A 38 -18.24 1.98 0.87
C LYS A 38 -17.43 2.93 1.75
N PRO A 39 -16.19 3.27 1.37
CA PRO A 39 -15.48 4.35 2.03
C PRO A 39 -16.23 5.68 1.89
N LYS A 40 -15.93 6.60 2.80
CA LYS A 40 -16.45 7.97 2.71
C LYS A 40 -15.92 8.63 1.44
N LEU A 41 -16.76 9.40 0.76
CA LEU A 41 -16.36 10.18 -0.41
C LEU A 41 -15.13 11.05 -0.13
N GLU A 42 -15.07 11.73 1.02
CA GLU A 42 -13.90 12.50 1.45
C GLU A 42 -12.63 11.65 1.50
N ALA A 43 -12.71 10.40 1.94
CA ALA A 43 -11.55 9.51 1.97
C ALA A 43 -11.14 9.05 0.57
N VAL A 44 -12.09 8.88 -0.35
CA VAL A 44 -11.80 8.53 -1.75
C VAL A 44 -11.15 9.72 -2.45
N ASP A 45 -11.62 10.94 -2.20
CA ASP A 45 -11.10 12.19 -2.76
C ASP A 45 -9.64 12.43 -2.31
N ASP A 46 -9.35 12.31 -1.00
CA ASP A 46 -7.98 12.37 -0.47
C ASP A 46 -7.06 11.27 -1.07
N TYR A 47 -7.63 10.09 -1.32
CA TYR A 47 -6.89 8.97 -1.94
C TYR A 47 -6.56 9.29 -3.39
N GLU A 48 -7.54 9.79 -4.15
CA GLU A 48 -7.39 10.19 -5.54
C GLU A 48 -6.37 11.34 -5.67
N GLU A 49 -6.42 12.34 -4.79
CA GLU A 49 -5.47 13.45 -4.79
C GLU A 49 -4.03 12.93 -4.64
N ASN A 50 -3.80 12.01 -3.69
CA ASN A 50 -2.49 11.38 -3.50
C ASN A 50 -2.04 10.61 -4.74
N VAL A 51 -2.92 9.80 -5.35
CA VAL A 51 -2.60 9.03 -6.57
C VAL A 51 -2.32 9.95 -7.74
N SER A 52 -3.12 11.00 -7.93
CA SER A 52 -2.96 11.99 -8.99
C SER A 52 -1.65 12.76 -8.86
N ARG A 53 -1.32 13.15 -7.62
CA ARG A 53 -0.05 13.78 -7.28
C ARG A 53 1.14 12.89 -7.61
N VAL A 54 1.14 11.63 -7.15
CA VAL A 54 2.19 10.65 -7.47
C VAL A 54 2.31 10.46 -8.98
N ARG A 55 1.19 10.34 -9.70
CA ARG A 55 1.17 10.19 -11.15
C ARG A 55 1.77 11.37 -11.89
N GLY A 56 1.46 12.58 -11.46
CA GLY A 56 2.03 13.81 -12.03
C GLY A 56 3.54 13.90 -11.78
N GLN A 57 3.99 13.56 -10.57
CA GLN A 57 5.39 13.64 -10.18
C GLN A 57 6.24 12.48 -10.74
N SER A 58 5.64 11.32 -11.01
CA SER A 58 6.33 10.13 -11.51
C SER A 58 6.43 10.08 -13.04
N ALA A 59 5.82 11.04 -13.75
CA ALA A 59 5.96 11.18 -15.19
C ALA A 59 7.45 11.36 -15.58
N GLY A 60 7.98 10.43 -16.38
CA GLY A 60 9.39 10.45 -16.82
C GLY A 60 10.39 9.89 -15.81
N THR A 61 9.92 9.26 -14.73
CA THR A 61 10.76 8.58 -13.72
C THR A 61 10.57 7.06 -13.83
N PRO A 62 11.47 6.24 -13.25
CA PRO A 62 11.29 4.78 -13.27
C PRO A 62 10.07 4.33 -12.44
N TYR A 63 9.50 5.22 -11.61
CA TYR A 63 8.25 4.99 -10.88
C TYR A 63 6.99 5.06 -11.75
N LYS A 64 7.09 5.42 -13.03
CA LYS A 64 5.92 5.52 -13.93
C LYS A 64 5.10 4.23 -13.97
N GLY A 65 5.76 3.05 -13.88
CA GLY A 65 5.11 1.75 -13.87
C GLY A 65 4.28 1.46 -12.62
N LEU A 66 4.53 2.19 -11.52
CA LEU A 66 3.79 2.04 -10.27
C LEU A 66 2.40 2.68 -10.32
N ASN A 67 2.20 3.64 -11.24
CA ASN A 67 0.93 4.38 -11.36
C ASN A 67 -0.27 3.49 -11.63
N GLU A 68 -0.07 2.40 -12.39
CA GLU A 68 -1.15 1.43 -12.66
C GLU A 68 -1.57 0.71 -11.38
N SER A 69 -0.61 0.38 -10.51
CA SER A 69 -0.91 -0.21 -9.21
C SER A 69 -1.60 0.77 -8.27
N PHE A 70 -1.20 2.04 -8.28
CA PHE A 70 -1.89 3.07 -7.50
C PHE A 70 -3.33 3.31 -7.98
N MET A 71 -3.58 3.33 -9.29
CA MET A 71 -4.93 3.41 -9.84
C MET A 71 -5.78 2.19 -9.46
N ALA A 72 -5.26 0.97 -9.66
CA ALA A 72 -5.96 -0.25 -9.29
C ALA A 72 -6.33 -0.28 -7.79
N SER A 73 -5.45 0.29 -6.95
CA SER A 73 -5.69 0.44 -5.53
C SER A 73 -6.85 1.40 -5.22
N LEU A 74 -6.89 2.56 -5.88
CA LEU A 74 -7.96 3.55 -5.77
C LEU A 74 -9.31 2.97 -6.23
N GLU A 75 -9.34 2.33 -7.40
CA GLU A 75 -10.56 1.71 -7.96
C GLU A 75 -11.15 0.68 -6.99
N ALA A 76 -10.29 -0.17 -6.43
CA ALA A 76 -10.71 -1.15 -5.43
C ALA A 76 -11.18 -0.50 -4.12
N PHE A 77 -10.53 0.58 -3.69
CA PHE A 77 -10.94 1.33 -2.50
C PHE A 77 -12.32 1.94 -2.70
N GLU A 78 -12.58 2.62 -3.82
CA GLU A 78 -13.85 3.27 -4.16
C GLU A 78 -15.06 2.32 -4.06
N VAL A 79 -14.89 1.08 -4.53
CA VAL A 79 -15.95 0.05 -4.47
C VAL A 79 -16.05 -0.67 -3.12
N GLY A 80 -15.23 -0.29 -2.13
CA GLY A 80 -15.19 -0.90 -0.79
C GLY A 80 -14.49 -2.26 -0.75
N ASN A 81 -13.62 -2.55 -1.71
CA ASN A 81 -12.78 -3.74 -1.76
C ASN A 81 -11.41 -3.46 -1.13
N LEU A 82 -11.35 -3.62 0.19
CA LEU A 82 -10.13 -3.40 0.98
C LEU A 82 -8.96 -4.29 0.52
N ILE A 83 -9.22 -5.58 0.23
CA ILE A 83 -8.19 -6.52 -0.20
C ILE A 83 -7.64 -6.10 -1.57
N GLY A 84 -8.54 -5.79 -2.51
CA GLY A 84 -8.17 -5.27 -3.83
C GLY A 84 -7.43 -3.95 -3.78
N ALA A 85 -7.62 -3.14 -2.73
CA ALA A 85 -6.89 -1.89 -2.54
C ALA A 85 -5.50 -2.11 -1.93
N VAL A 86 -5.37 -3.07 -1.01
CA VAL A 86 -4.09 -3.38 -0.34
C VAL A 86 -3.11 -4.11 -1.26
N GLN A 87 -3.59 -5.06 -2.06
CA GLN A 87 -2.74 -5.91 -2.92
C GLN A 87 -1.85 -5.11 -3.90
N PRO A 88 -2.38 -4.11 -4.64
CA PRO A 88 -1.56 -3.28 -5.52
C PRO A 88 -0.51 -2.47 -4.77
N LEU A 89 -0.81 -1.98 -3.55
CA LEU A 89 0.18 -1.25 -2.75
C LEU A 89 1.33 -2.17 -2.29
N LEU A 90 1.02 -3.43 -1.95
CA LEU A 90 2.06 -4.42 -1.66
C LEU A 90 2.93 -4.70 -2.90
N ALA A 91 2.32 -4.78 -4.08
CA ALA A 91 3.06 -4.94 -5.34
C ALA A 91 3.97 -3.73 -5.64
N VAL A 92 3.52 -2.51 -5.31
CA VAL A 92 4.36 -1.31 -5.41
C VAL A 92 5.58 -1.41 -4.50
N LEU A 93 5.39 -1.82 -3.24
CA LEU A 93 6.50 -1.99 -2.30
C LEU A 93 7.50 -3.04 -2.78
N ASP A 94 7.04 -4.19 -3.27
CA ASP A 94 7.90 -5.23 -3.86
C ASP A 94 8.67 -4.72 -5.08
N HIS A 95 8.01 -3.93 -5.93
CA HIS A 95 8.64 -3.32 -7.10
C HIS A 95 9.71 -2.30 -6.69
N VAL A 96 9.46 -1.47 -5.67
CA VAL A 96 10.46 -0.54 -5.12
C VAL A 96 11.67 -1.30 -4.55
N GLU A 97 11.45 -2.40 -3.81
CA GLU A 97 12.55 -3.26 -3.32
C GLU A 97 13.35 -3.86 -4.48
N ARG A 98 12.66 -4.30 -5.55
CA ARG A 98 13.29 -4.84 -6.75
C ARG A 98 14.13 -3.80 -7.48
N MET A 99 13.60 -2.60 -7.70
CA MET A 99 14.32 -1.48 -8.32
C MET A 99 15.54 -1.08 -7.50
N HIS A 100 15.42 -1.07 -6.16
CA HIS A 100 16.55 -0.82 -5.27
C HIS A 100 17.64 -1.90 -5.44
N ARG A 101 17.24 -3.18 -5.48
CA ARG A 101 18.15 -4.31 -5.67
C ARG A 101 18.85 -4.28 -7.03
N ASP A 102 18.15 -3.84 -8.07
CA ASP A 102 18.68 -3.64 -9.42
C ASP A 102 19.52 -2.36 -9.55
N LYS A 103 19.58 -1.55 -8.48
CA LYS A 103 20.24 -0.23 -8.42
C LYS A 103 19.65 0.79 -9.41
N GLU A 104 18.38 0.62 -9.79
CA GLU A 104 17.63 1.59 -10.59
C GLU A 104 17.28 2.84 -9.77
N ILE A 105 17.18 2.69 -8.45
CA ILE A 105 16.87 3.77 -7.50
C ILE A 105 17.77 3.69 -6.26
N GLU A 106 18.11 4.84 -5.69
CA GLU A 106 18.78 4.91 -4.40
C GLU A 106 17.75 4.98 -3.27
N VAL A 107 17.73 3.95 -2.43
CA VAL A 107 16.85 3.87 -1.26
C VAL A 107 17.72 3.99 -0.02
N GLY A 108 17.47 5.00 0.81
CA GLY A 108 18.20 5.14 2.07
C GLY A 108 17.74 4.10 3.09
N ARG A 109 18.57 3.82 4.12
CA ARG A 109 18.18 2.93 5.24
C ARG A 109 16.84 3.30 5.90
N ILE A 110 16.51 4.59 5.90
CA ILE A 110 15.25 5.10 6.45
C ILE A 110 14.07 4.66 5.58
N ASP A 111 14.24 4.74 4.26
CA ASP A 111 13.24 4.35 3.28
C ASP A 111 13.03 2.83 3.25
N GLU A 112 14.11 2.04 3.35
CA GLU A 112 14.03 0.58 3.51
C GLU A 112 13.21 0.18 4.74
N LYS A 113 13.46 0.86 5.87
CA LYS A 113 12.70 0.63 7.10
C LYS A 113 11.21 0.98 6.92
N ARG A 114 10.91 2.10 6.25
CA ARG A 114 9.53 2.51 5.93
C ARG A 114 8.82 1.48 5.05
N VAL A 115 9.48 0.95 4.02
CA VAL A 115 8.94 -0.12 3.16
C VAL A 115 8.51 -1.32 4.01
N ALA A 116 9.40 -1.79 4.89
CA ALA A 116 9.11 -2.92 5.77
C ALA A 116 7.95 -2.62 6.74
N GLU A 117 7.90 -1.41 7.31
CA GLU A 117 6.83 -0.97 8.20
C GLU A 117 5.47 -0.89 7.49
N TYR A 118 5.41 -0.26 6.31
CA TYR A 118 4.17 -0.16 5.53
C TYR A 118 3.69 -1.52 5.05
N ARG A 119 4.61 -2.38 4.61
CA ARG A 119 4.30 -3.77 4.26
C ARG A 119 3.68 -4.51 5.44
N ALA A 120 4.26 -4.41 6.63
CA ALA A 120 3.72 -5.05 7.83
C ALA A 120 2.32 -4.51 8.19
N VAL A 121 2.08 -3.20 8.03
CA VAL A 121 0.75 -2.60 8.24
C VAL A 121 -0.26 -3.12 7.23
N LEU A 122 0.08 -3.12 5.94
CA LEU A 122 -0.79 -3.60 4.86
C LEU A 122 -1.10 -5.10 5.03
N HIS A 123 -0.12 -5.92 5.38
CA HIS A 123 -0.36 -7.33 5.68
C HIS A 123 -1.27 -7.55 6.89
N LYS A 124 -1.20 -6.70 7.93
CA LYS A 124 -2.11 -6.77 9.08
C LYS A 124 -3.56 -6.44 8.73
N ILE A 125 -3.78 -5.70 7.65
CA ILE A 125 -5.12 -5.35 7.16
C ILE A 125 -5.75 -6.55 6.42
N LEU A 126 -4.94 -7.42 5.80
CA LEU A 126 -5.41 -8.58 5.07
C LEU A 126 -5.88 -9.70 6.04
N PRO A 127 -7.10 -10.25 5.85
CA PRO A 127 -7.54 -11.42 6.62
C PRO A 127 -6.64 -12.62 6.31
N GLY A 128 -6.27 -13.39 7.34
CA GLY A 128 -5.52 -14.64 7.13
C GLY A 128 -4.01 -14.49 7.03
N ASN A 129 -3.45 -13.27 7.03
CA ASN A 129 -2.01 -13.09 7.20
C ASN A 129 -1.64 -13.15 8.70
N LYS A 130 -1.82 -14.34 9.29
CA LYS A 130 -1.23 -14.67 10.59
C LYS A 130 0.28 -14.50 10.41
N PRO A 131 0.95 -13.54 11.06
CA PRO A 131 2.38 -13.41 10.92
C PRO A 131 3.00 -14.61 11.62
N GLU A 132 3.42 -15.63 10.87
CA GLU A 132 4.39 -16.63 11.36
C GLU A 132 5.81 -16.05 11.36
N LEU A 133 5.96 -14.74 11.54
CA LEU A 133 7.24 -14.04 11.58
C LEU A 133 7.35 -13.24 12.87
N ASP A 134 7.14 -13.90 14.00
CA ASP A 134 7.82 -13.55 15.25
C ASP A 134 8.93 -14.60 15.45
N GLY A 135 10.18 -14.14 15.44
CA GLY A 135 11.34 -14.96 15.13
C GLY A 135 11.68 -16.05 16.16
N SER A 136 12.21 -17.16 15.67
CA SER A 136 13.30 -17.88 16.34
C SER A 136 13.97 -18.84 15.37
N GLY A 137 15.18 -18.49 14.93
CA GLY A 137 15.94 -19.31 13.98
C GLY A 137 17.35 -18.83 13.71
N ARG A 138 17.97 -18.11 14.66
CA ARG A 138 19.42 -17.90 14.65
C ARG A 138 19.91 -17.88 16.09
N GLY A 139 20.23 -19.05 16.59
CA GLY A 139 20.76 -19.22 17.94
C GLY A 139 20.73 -20.68 18.39
N MET A 140 21.59 -21.51 17.80
CA MET A 140 22.44 -22.53 18.45
C MET A 140 23.26 -23.24 17.38
#